data_AF-A0A7L2RQU4-F1
#
_entry.id   AF-A0A7L2RQU4-F1
#
_cell.length_a   1.000
_cell.length_b   1.000
_cell.length_c   1.000
_cell.angle_alpha   90.00
_cell.angle_beta   90.00
_cell.angle_gamma   90.00
#
_symmetry.space_group_name_H-M   'P 1'
#
loop_
_entity.id
_entity.type
_entity.pdbx_description
1 polymer ?
#
loop_
_entity_poly.entity_id
_entity_poly.type
_entity_poly.pdbx_seq_one_letter_code
_entity_poly.pdbx_strand_id
1 'polypeptide(L)'
;MAKWGEGDPRWIVEQRADATNVNNWHWTERDASNWSTERLKALLLPVRVEGEEGACEVTEVSKLDGEASINNRKGKLIFFYEWAIKLAWTGTSKTGVKYKGYVEIPNLSDENDIDEVEILVSLAKDEPDTNLKTLMKKEGAKKIRDAMKTYISTLKTEFTQGMILPTMNGEHMETTPQVAAKAEDRK
;
A
#
# COMPACT_ATOMS: atom_id res chain seq x y z
N MET A 1 1.63 -8.63 -55.97
CA MET A 1 2.07 -7.27 -55.59
C MET A 1 0.83 -6.45 -55.31
N ALA A 2 0.70 -5.90 -54.10
CA ALA A 2 -0.44 -5.06 -53.74
C ALA A 2 -0.37 -3.73 -54.51
N LYS A 3 -1.51 -3.29 -55.07
CA LYS A 3 -1.61 -2.04 -55.83
C LYS A 3 -1.62 -0.85 -54.86
N TRP A 4 -0.85 0.19 -55.19
CA TRP A 4 -0.82 1.43 -54.43
C TRP A 4 -2.21 2.10 -54.45
N GLY A 5 -2.86 2.22 -53.29
CA GLY A 5 -4.17 2.87 -53.14
C GLY A 5 -5.37 1.95 -52.89
N GLU A 6 -5.23 0.63 -52.97
CA GLU A 6 -6.25 -0.33 -52.56
C GLU A 6 -5.80 -1.06 -51.28
N GLY A 7 -5.94 -0.38 -50.13
CA GLY A 7 -5.77 -1.02 -48.83
C GLY A 7 -6.90 -2.03 -48.59
N ASP A 8 -6.55 -3.28 -48.29
CA ASP A 8 -7.51 -4.31 -47.90
C ASP A 8 -8.32 -3.81 -46.68
N PRO A 9 -9.66 -3.82 -46.70
CA PRO A 9 -10.49 -3.36 -45.58
C PRO A 9 -10.28 -4.16 -44.28
N ARG A 10 -9.57 -5.30 -44.32
CA ARG A 10 -9.09 -6.02 -43.11
C ARG A 10 -7.89 -5.33 -42.44
N TRP A 11 -7.21 -4.44 -43.14
CA TRP A 11 -6.11 -3.62 -42.63
C TRP A 11 -6.54 -2.17 -42.53
N ILE A 12 -7.40 -1.90 -41.55
CA ILE A 12 -7.62 -0.53 -41.07
C ILE A 12 -6.39 -0.15 -40.26
N VAL A 13 -5.44 0.53 -40.91
CA VAL A 13 -4.45 1.37 -40.22
C VAL A 13 -5.04 2.79 -40.15
N GLU A 14 -6.24 2.92 -39.59
CA GLU A 14 -6.68 4.22 -39.08
C GLU A 14 -5.83 4.50 -37.83
N GLN A 15 -4.94 5.47 -37.94
CA GLN A 15 -4.48 6.17 -36.75
C GLN A 15 -5.69 6.87 -36.16
N ARG A 16 -6.36 6.21 -35.21
CA ARG A 16 -7.39 6.85 -34.38
C ARG A 16 -6.71 8.02 -33.67
N ALA A 17 -7.30 9.20 -33.79
CA ALA A 17 -6.88 10.41 -33.06
C ALA A 17 -6.94 10.22 -31.53
N ASP A 18 -7.62 9.17 -31.08
CA ASP A 18 -8.05 8.97 -29.70
C ASP A 18 -6.97 8.36 -28.79
N ALA A 19 -5.80 7.99 -29.32
CA ALA A 19 -4.67 7.38 -28.59
C ALA A 19 -5.10 6.34 -27.54
N THR A 20 -6.19 5.61 -27.81
CA THR A 20 -6.86 4.80 -26.81
C THR A 20 -6.10 3.49 -26.69
N ASN A 21 -5.69 3.11 -25.47
CA ASN A 21 -5.05 1.83 -25.20
C ASN A 21 -6.06 0.69 -25.34
N VAL A 22 -6.37 0.32 -26.58
CA VAL A 22 -7.32 -0.74 -26.91
C VAL A 22 -6.86 -2.04 -26.24
N ASN A 23 -7.74 -2.64 -25.43
CA ASN A 23 -7.51 -3.87 -24.67
C ASN A 23 -6.36 -3.84 -23.64
N ASN A 24 -5.87 -2.68 -23.19
CA ASN A 24 -4.74 -2.58 -22.25
C ASN A 24 -3.48 -3.37 -22.72
N TRP A 25 -3.21 -3.37 -24.04
CA TRP A 25 -2.04 -4.04 -24.62
C TRP A 25 -0.74 -3.24 -24.42
N HIS A 26 -0.83 -1.91 -24.35
CA HIS A 26 0.30 -1.04 -24.07
C HIS A 26 0.47 -0.89 -22.56
N TRP A 27 1.72 -0.88 -22.11
CA TRP A 27 2.08 -0.64 -20.71
C TRP A 27 1.55 0.73 -20.27
N THR A 28 0.80 0.76 -19.17
CA THR A 28 0.42 2.01 -18.51
C THR A 28 0.82 1.94 -17.05
N GLU A 29 1.59 2.93 -16.63
CA GLU A 29 1.98 3.16 -15.25
C GLU A 29 1.20 4.35 -14.70
N ARG A 30 0.76 4.25 -13.44
CA ARG A 30 0.27 5.40 -12.68
C ARG A 30 1.08 5.53 -11.40
N ASP A 31 1.61 6.72 -11.17
CA ASP A 31 2.18 7.10 -9.89
C ASP A 31 1.07 7.20 -8.84
N ALA A 32 1.25 6.50 -7.73
CA ALA A 32 0.37 6.50 -6.57
C ALA A 32 1.02 7.18 -5.36
N SER A 33 2.26 7.68 -5.47
CA SER A 33 3.07 8.15 -4.35
C SER A 33 2.40 9.26 -3.53
N ASN A 34 1.79 10.25 -4.20
CA ASN A 34 1.08 11.34 -3.51
C ASN A 34 -0.18 10.84 -2.79
N TRP A 35 -0.98 10.02 -3.47
CA TRP A 35 -2.18 9.43 -2.87
C TRP A 35 -1.84 8.55 -1.67
N SER A 36 -0.80 7.72 -1.80
CA SER A 36 -0.31 6.84 -0.74
C SER A 36 0.20 7.63 0.45
N THR A 37 0.92 8.72 0.20
CA THR A 37 1.41 9.63 1.25
C THR A 37 0.26 10.21 2.08
N GLU A 38 -0.77 10.71 1.41
CA GLU A 38 -1.96 11.25 2.08
C GLU A 38 -2.74 10.17 2.83
N ARG A 39 -2.92 9.01 2.20
CA ARG A 39 -3.66 7.89 2.78
C ARG A 39 -2.98 7.31 4.02
N LEU A 40 -1.67 7.09 3.97
CA LEU A 40 -0.89 6.63 5.12
C LEU A 40 -0.95 7.62 6.27
N LYS A 41 -0.82 8.93 6.01
CA LYS A 41 -0.96 9.96 7.05
C LYS A 41 -2.36 9.95 7.69
N ALA A 42 -3.40 9.85 6.87
CA ALA A 42 -4.79 9.80 7.34
C ALA A 42 -5.09 8.56 8.18
N LEU A 43 -4.43 7.44 7.92
CA LEU A 43 -4.63 6.18 8.66
C LEU A 43 -3.78 6.08 9.93
N LEU A 44 -2.56 6.63 9.92
CA LEU A 44 -1.59 6.49 11.02
C LEU A 44 -1.78 7.55 12.12
N LEU A 45 -2.11 8.79 11.78
CA LEU A 45 -2.32 9.87 12.78
C LEU A 45 -3.42 9.57 13.80
N PRO A 46 -4.57 8.97 13.42
CA PRO A 46 -5.63 8.68 14.39
C PRO A 46 -5.36 7.47 15.30
N VAL A 47 -4.19 6.82 15.18
CA VAL A 47 -3.89 5.63 15.98
C VAL A 47 -3.75 6.01 17.46
N ARG A 48 -4.61 5.40 18.27
CA ARG A 48 -4.68 5.56 19.72
C ARG A 48 -4.86 4.23 20.40
N VAL A 49 -4.19 4.01 21.52
CA VAL A 49 -4.30 2.81 22.35
C VAL A 49 -4.47 3.20 23.81
N GLU A 50 -5.33 2.47 24.50
CA GLU A 50 -5.57 2.63 25.93
C GLU A 50 -5.37 1.28 26.61
N GLY A 51 -4.83 1.29 27.82
CA GLY A 51 -4.59 0.08 28.59
C GLY A 51 -4.46 0.39 30.08
N GLU A 52 -4.08 -0.64 30.84
CA GLU A 52 -3.94 -0.52 32.29
C GLU A 52 -2.86 0.49 32.73
N GLU A 53 -1.92 0.80 31.86
CA GLU A 53 -0.79 1.69 32.20
C GLU A 53 -1.09 3.16 31.88
N GLY A 54 -2.11 3.41 31.05
CA GLY A 54 -2.48 4.73 30.55
C GLY A 54 -2.90 4.69 29.08
N ALA A 55 -2.72 5.80 28.38
CA ALA A 55 -3.09 5.96 26.98
C ALA A 55 -1.89 6.42 26.15
N CYS A 56 -1.74 5.89 24.93
CA CYS A 56 -0.76 6.35 23.95
C CYS A 56 -1.46 6.74 22.65
N GLU A 57 -0.96 7.79 22.01
CA GLU A 57 -1.44 8.23 20.70
C GLU A 57 -0.29 8.64 19.79
N VAL A 58 -0.45 8.37 18.50
CA VAL A 58 0.42 8.93 17.46
C VAL A 58 0.08 10.42 17.33
N THR A 59 1.10 11.28 17.37
CA THR A 59 0.94 12.73 17.29
C THR A 59 1.40 13.31 15.97
N GLU A 60 2.33 12.63 15.29
CA GLU A 60 2.95 13.14 14.08
C GLU A 60 3.48 12.01 13.19
N VAL A 61 3.39 12.20 11.87
CA VAL A 61 4.14 11.43 10.87
C VAL A 61 5.38 12.23 10.50
N SER A 62 6.44 12.07 11.29
CA SER A 62 7.69 12.84 11.16
C SER A 62 8.47 12.54 9.87
N LYS A 63 8.34 11.33 9.33
CA LYS A 63 8.99 10.90 8.09
C LYS A 63 8.09 9.92 7.35
N LEU A 64 7.97 10.11 6.05
CA LEU A 64 7.27 9.19 5.15
C LEU A 64 7.96 9.26 3.79
N ASP A 65 9.05 8.51 3.68
CA ASP A 65 9.89 8.50 2.47
C ASP A 65 9.63 7.19 1.73
N GLY A 66 9.46 7.28 0.42
CA GLY A 66 9.11 6.13 -0.39
C GLY A 66 8.32 6.52 -1.61
N GLU A 67 7.91 5.50 -2.35
CA GLU A 67 7.12 5.65 -3.56
C GLU A 67 6.13 4.51 -3.71
N ALA A 68 5.12 4.75 -4.54
CA ALA A 68 4.20 3.72 -4.97
C ALA A 68 3.83 3.93 -6.43
N SER A 69 3.87 2.87 -7.23
CA SER A 69 3.38 2.89 -8.61
C SER A 69 2.58 1.64 -8.93
N ILE A 70 1.63 1.79 -9.84
CA ILE A 70 0.77 0.70 -10.28
C ILE A 70 0.86 0.58 -11.79
N ASN A 71 1.19 -0.62 -12.22
CA ASN A 71 1.39 -0.97 -13.60
C ASN A 71 0.25 -1.87 -14.08
N ASN A 72 -0.35 -1.54 -15.22
CA ASN A 72 -1.33 -2.40 -15.86
C ASN A 72 -0.70 -3.09 -17.07
N ARG A 73 -0.67 -4.43 -17.03
CA ARG A 73 -0.22 -5.26 -18.14
C ARG A 73 -1.26 -6.32 -18.45
N LYS A 74 -1.87 -6.26 -19.64
CA LYS A 74 -2.87 -7.24 -20.09
C LYS A 74 -4.03 -7.42 -19.08
N GLY A 75 -4.49 -6.33 -18.49
CA GLY A 75 -5.58 -6.34 -17.50
C GLY A 75 -5.19 -6.83 -16.10
N LYS A 76 -3.91 -7.14 -15.87
CA LYS A 76 -3.39 -7.45 -14.54
C LYS A 76 -2.68 -6.22 -13.96
N LEU A 77 -3.09 -5.83 -12.76
CA LEU A 77 -2.43 -4.78 -12.00
C LEU A 77 -1.26 -5.37 -11.23
N ILE A 78 -0.11 -4.71 -11.34
CA ILE A 78 1.13 -5.01 -10.63
C ILE A 78 1.41 -3.80 -9.76
N PHE A 79 1.57 -4.03 -8.47
CA PHE A 79 1.77 -2.98 -7.47
C PHE A 79 3.24 -2.98 -7.09
N PHE A 80 3.83 -1.79 -7.07
CA PHE A 80 5.13 -1.55 -6.48
C PHE A 80 4.95 -0.50 -5.40
N TYR A 81 5.39 -0.78 -4.19
CA TYR A 81 5.45 0.22 -3.15
C TYR A 81 6.58 -0.08 -2.20
N GLU A 82 7.22 0.96 -1.71
CA GLU A 82 8.24 0.88 -0.67
C GLU A 82 8.14 2.14 0.18
N TRP A 83 8.07 1.97 1.50
CA TRP A 83 7.96 3.07 2.45
C TRP A 83 8.84 2.86 3.68
N ALA A 84 9.58 3.90 4.03
CA ALA A 84 10.22 4.09 5.33
C ALA A 84 9.46 5.15 6.13
N ILE A 85 8.88 4.72 7.26
CA ILE A 85 7.95 5.54 8.05
C ILE A 85 8.53 5.81 9.43
N LYS A 86 8.48 7.06 9.88
CA LYS A 86 8.78 7.44 11.27
C LYS A 86 7.64 8.26 11.86
N LEU A 87 7.12 7.78 12.99
CA LEU A 87 6.04 8.42 13.74
C LEU A 87 6.56 8.93 15.07
N ALA A 88 6.00 10.04 15.56
CA ALA A 88 6.11 10.44 16.95
C ALA A 88 4.84 10.03 17.69
N TRP A 89 5.00 9.55 18.93
CA TRP A 89 3.88 9.22 19.80
C TRP A 89 4.05 9.85 21.18
N THR A 90 2.92 10.12 21.84
CA THR A 90 2.88 10.53 23.23
C THR A 90 2.10 9.54 24.06
N GLY A 91 2.60 9.23 25.25
CA GLY A 91 1.91 8.42 26.24
C GLY A 91 1.57 9.24 27.48
N THR A 92 0.37 9.09 28.03
CA THR A 92 -0.01 9.65 29.32
C THR A 92 -0.29 8.51 30.29
N SER A 93 0.46 8.44 31.39
CA SER A 93 0.25 7.43 32.44
C SER A 93 -1.06 7.69 33.18
N LYS A 94 -1.55 6.71 33.94
CA LYS A 94 -2.68 6.90 34.87
C LYS A 94 -2.47 8.03 35.88
N THR A 95 -1.22 8.34 36.22
CA THR A 95 -0.86 9.44 37.13
C THR A 95 -0.77 10.80 36.44
N GLY A 96 -1.03 10.86 35.12
CA GLY A 96 -1.00 12.09 34.32
C GLY A 96 0.37 12.49 33.80
N VAL A 97 1.41 11.66 34.02
CA VAL A 97 2.76 11.92 33.52
C VAL A 97 2.81 11.64 32.03
N LYS A 98 3.36 12.59 31.25
CA LYS A 98 3.47 12.50 29.80
C LYS A 98 4.86 12.04 29.40
N TYR A 99 4.90 11.15 28.43
CA TYR A 99 6.10 10.57 27.82
C TYR A 99 6.06 10.77 26.32
N LYS A 100 7.23 10.95 25.71
CA LYS A 100 7.38 11.02 24.26
C LYS A 100 8.19 9.84 23.74
N GLY A 101 7.87 9.41 22.52
CA GLY A 101 8.62 8.36 21.85
C GLY A 101 8.45 8.38 20.35
N TYR A 102 9.06 7.38 19.71
CA TYR A 102 9.03 7.21 18.27
C TYR A 102 8.59 5.79 17.89
N VAL A 103 8.00 5.67 16.70
CA VAL A 103 7.83 4.40 16.00
C VAL A 103 8.55 4.48 14.66
N GLU A 104 9.34 3.47 14.33
CA GLU A 104 10.07 3.36 13.07
C GLU A 104 9.64 2.07 12.35
N ILE A 105 9.31 2.21 11.06
CA ILE A 105 8.94 1.12 10.16
C ILE A 105 9.88 1.27 8.96
N PRO A 106 11.03 0.55 8.96
CA PRO A 106 12.11 0.82 8.03
C PRO A 106 11.80 0.36 6.60
N ASN A 107 10.95 -0.66 6.46
CA ASN A 107 10.67 -1.31 5.19
C ASN A 107 9.22 -1.84 5.16
N LEU A 108 8.30 -1.03 4.65
CA LEU A 108 6.98 -1.49 4.21
C LEU A 108 7.00 -1.59 2.68
N SER A 109 7.05 -2.81 2.15
CA SER A 109 7.13 -3.05 0.70
C SER A 109 6.13 -4.09 0.20
N ASP A 110 5.97 -4.19 -1.13
CA ASP A 110 5.18 -5.25 -1.77
C ASP A 110 5.85 -6.63 -1.72
N GLU A 111 7.15 -6.69 -1.43
CA GLU A 111 7.92 -7.94 -1.31
C GLU A 111 7.76 -8.61 0.06
N ASN A 112 7.29 -7.88 1.07
CA ASN A 112 7.16 -8.38 2.44
C ASN A 112 5.70 -8.57 2.83
N ASP A 113 5.40 -9.67 3.55
CA ASP A 113 4.11 -9.78 4.21
C ASP A 113 4.03 -8.74 5.32
N ILE A 114 2.90 -8.05 5.38
CA ILE A 114 2.63 -7.03 6.39
C ILE A 114 2.71 -7.56 7.82
N ASP A 115 2.50 -8.86 8.02
CA ASP A 115 2.64 -9.50 9.33
C ASP A 115 4.11 -9.75 9.73
N GLU A 116 5.04 -9.72 8.77
CA GLU A 116 6.49 -9.84 8.95
C GLU A 116 7.18 -8.47 9.08
N VAL A 117 6.53 -7.39 8.66
CA VAL A 117 7.06 -6.02 8.77
C VAL A 117 7.38 -5.67 10.22
N GLU A 118 8.62 -5.23 10.44
CA GLU A 118 9.13 -4.83 11.74
C GLU A 118 8.60 -3.43 12.12
N ILE A 119 8.12 -3.32 13.37
CA ILE A 119 7.62 -2.07 13.95
C ILE A 119 8.44 -1.79 15.21
N LEU A 120 9.38 -0.85 15.11
CA LEU A 120 10.32 -0.51 16.17
C LEU A 120 9.77 0.64 17.02
N VAL A 121 9.43 0.37 18.28
CA VAL A 121 8.95 1.40 19.22
C VAL A 121 10.03 1.74 20.23
N SER A 122 10.31 3.03 20.38
CA SER A 122 11.30 3.60 21.29
C SER A 122 10.75 4.79 22.07
N LEU A 123 11.43 5.13 23.17
CA LEU A 123 11.22 6.37 23.92
C LEU A 123 12.20 7.44 23.44
N ALA A 124 11.87 8.71 23.63
CA ALA A 124 12.82 9.80 23.41
C ALA A 124 14.00 9.68 24.39
N LYS A 125 15.17 10.23 24.02
CA LYS A 125 16.45 9.99 24.71
C LYS A 125 16.44 10.34 26.21
N ASP A 126 15.64 11.32 26.61
CA ASP A 126 15.58 11.84 27.98
C ASP A 126 14.42 11.28 28.80
N GLU A 127 13.64 10.35 28.23
CA GLU A 127 12.47 9.76 28.88
C GLU A 127 12.86 8.50 29.64
N PRO A 128 12.46 8.35 30.92
CA PRO A 128 12.71 7.12 31.67
C PRO A 128 11.86 5.97 31.13
N ASP A 129 12.32 4.73 31.33
CA ASP A 129 11.58 3.55 30.88
C ASP A 129 10.21 3.47 31.56
N THR A 130 9.20 3.04 30.80
CA THR A 130 7.80 3.07 31.22
C THR A 130 7.02 1.94 30.56
N ASN A 131 6.01 1.42 31.25
CA ASN A 131 5.14 0.38 30.70
C ASN A 131 4.31 0.87 29.50
N LEU A 132 4.18 2.19 29.30
CA LEU A 132 3.54 2.77 28.10
C LEU A 132 4.29 2.42 26.81
N LYS A 133 5.62 2.27 26.87
CA LYS A 133 6.42 1.75 25.76
C LYS A 133 6.04 0.32 25.41
N THR A 134 5.80 -0.52 26.42
CA THR A 134 5.36 -1.90 26.24
C THR A 134 3.94 -1.96 25.68
N LEU A 135 3.04 -1.10 26.15
CA LEU A 135 1.68 -0.94 25.60
C LEU A 135 1.75 -0.58 24.11
N MET A 136 2.57 0.40 23.76
CA MET A 136 2.74 0.83 22.37
C MET A 136 3.40 -0.25 21.50
N LYS A 137 4.36 -1.02 22.04
CA LYS A 137 4.97 -2.17 21.35
C LYS A 137 4.00 -3.30 21.04
N LYS A 138 2.97 -3.49 21.87
CA LYS A 138 2.00 -4.58 21.70
C LYS A 138 0.77 -4.09 20.95
N GLU A 139 -0.07 -3.31 21.62
CA GLU A 139 -1.36 -2.85 21.09
C GLU A 139 -1.17 -1.75 20.04
N GLY A 140 -0.21 -0.86 20.26
CA GLY A 140 0.11 0.22 19.31
C GLY A 140 0.59 -0.33 17.98
N ALA A 141 1.57 -1.24 18.03
CA ALA A 141 2.09 -1.92 16.84
C ALA A 141 1.00 -2.68 16.08
N LYS A 142 0.08 -3.35 16.79
CA LYS A 142 -1.07 -4.02 16.17
C LYS A 142 -1.97 -3.04 15.40
N LYS A 143 -2.37 -1.92 16.02
CA LYS A 143 -3.20 -0.91 15.34
C LYS A 143 -2.48 -0.24 14.17
N ILE A 144 -1.18 0.01 14.29
CA ILE A 144 -0.37 0.54 13.19
C ILE A 144 -0.33 -0.46 12.03
N ARG A 145 -0.19 -1.75 12.33
CA ARG A 145 -0.25 -2.81 11.33
C ARG A 145 -1.61 -2.87 10.64
N ASP A 146 -2.70 -2.76 11.39
CA ASP A 146 -4.05 -2.72 10.81
C ASP A 146 -4.27 -1.49 9.92
N ALA A 147 -3.71 -0.33 10.28
CA ALA A 147 -3.70 0.86 9.44
C ALA A 147 -2.93 0.63 8.13
N MET A 148 -1.75 -0.01 8.18
CA MET A 148 -0.99 -0.37 6.97
C MET A 148 -1.72 -1.41 6.10
N LYS A 149 -2.37 -2.41 6.71
CA LYS A 149 -3.26 -3.36 6.00
C LYS A 149 -4.38 -2.63 5.26
N THR A 150 -4.99 -1.66 5.92
CA THR A 150 -6.04 -0.82 5.34
C THR A 150 -5.51 -0.01 4.16
N TYR A 151 -4.32 0.60 4.29
CA TYR A 151 -3.65 1.29 3.20
C TYR A 151 -3.48 0.36 1.98
N ILE A 152 -2.87 -0.82 2.16
CA ILE A 152 -2.63 -1.78 1.07
C ILE A 152 -3.95 -2.20 0.40
N SER A 153 -4.99 -2.46 1.20
CA SER A 153 -6.31 -2.80 0.69
C SER A 153 -6.89 -1.66 -0.16
N THR A 154 -6.82 -0.43 0.34
CA THR A 154 -7.39 0.75 -0.35
C THR A 154 -6.57 1.16 -1.57
N LEU A 155 -5.26 0.90 -1.58
CA LEU A 155 -4.43 1.03 -2.78
C LEU A 155 -4.91 0.08 -3.87
N LYS A 156 -5.31 -1.14 -3.50
CA LYS A 156 -5.79 -2.17 -4.44
C LYS A 156 -7.22 -1.95 -4.92
N THR A 157 -8.05 -1.18 -4.20
CA THR A 157 -9.48 -1.00 -4.52
C THR A 157 -9.86 0.42 -4.92
N GLU A 158 -9.47 1.43 -4.14
CA GLU A 158 -9.86 2.83 -4.35
C GLU A 158 -9.00 3.49 -5.43
N PHE A 159 -7.67 3.40 -5.31
CA PHE A 159 -6.76 4.05 -6.27
C PHE A 159 -6.84 3.43 -7.67
N THR A 160 -7.07 2.12 -7.75
CA THR A 160 -7.10 1.36 -9.00
C THR A 160 -8.42 1.47 -9.74
N GLN A 161 -9.42 2.15 -9.18
CA GLN A 161 -10.71 2.31 -9.81
C GLN A 161 -10.56 3.00 -11.18
N GLY A 162 -11.04 2.35 -12.24
CA GLY A 162 -10.90 2.84 -13.61
C GLY A 162 -9.50 2.70 -14.22
N MET A 163 -8.57 1.96 -13.60
CA MET A 163 -7.30 1.59 -14.23
C MET A 163 -7.43 0.42 -15.21
N ILE A 164 -8.47 -0.40 -15.07
CA ILE A 164 -8.78 -1.49 -15.99
C ILE A 164 -9.92 -1.03 -16.89
N LEU A 165 -9.67 -0.98 -18.20
CA LEU A 165 -10.71 -0.67 -19.18
C LEU A 165 -11.67 -1.87 -19.29
N PRO A 166 -12.99 -1.64 -19.35
CA PRO A 166 -13.94 -2.70 -19.64
C PRO A 166 -13.60 -3.33 -21.00
N THR A 167 -13.39 -4.65 -21.04
CA THR A 167 -13.32 -5.38 -22.31
C THR A 167 -14.74 -5.49 -22.88
N MET A 168 -14.88 -5.35 -24.20
CA MET A 168 -16.17 -5.39 -24.93
C MET A 168 -17.00 -6.68 -24.73
N ASN A 169 -16.46 -7.69 -24.03
CA ASN A 169 -17.11 -8.98 -23.79
C ASN A 169 -17.61 -9.20 -22.35
N GLY A 170 -17.67 -8.18 -21.49
CA GLY A 170 -18.47 -8.23 -20.26
C GLY A 170 -18.06 -9.29 -19.21
N GLU A 171 -16.86 -9.86 -19.29
CA GLU A 171 -16.35 -10.81 -18.29
C GLU A 171 -15.45 -10.07 -17.29
N HIS A 172 -15.99 -9.74 -16.12
CA HIS A 172 -15.22 -9.33 -14.95
C HIS A 172 -14.34 -10.52 -14.51
N MET A 173 -13.05 -10.50 -14.83
CA MET A 173 -12.10 -11.45 -14.23
C MET A 173 -11.82 -11.02 -12.79
N GLU A 174 -12.54 -11.60 -11.84
CA GLU A 174 -12.19 -11.54 -10.42
C GLU A 174 -10.80 -12.18 -10.23
N THR A 175 -9.84 -11.39 -9.72
CA THR A 175 -8.50 -11.87 -9.39
C THR A 175 -8.57 -12.78 -8.17
N THR A 176 -8.65 -14.09 -8.39
CA THR A 176 -8.35 -15.09 -7.35
C THR A 176 -6.84 -15.35 -7.29
N PRO A 177 -6.20 -15.30 -6.12
CA PRO A 177 -4.80 -15.68 -5.97
C PRO A 177 -4.65 -17.20 -6.16
N GLN A 178 -3.95 -17.61 -7.22
CA GLN A 178 -3.59 -19.03 -7.43
C GLN A 178 -2.43 -19.41 -6.52
N VAL A 179 -2.73 -20.25 -5.52
CA VAL A 179 -1.73 -21.00 -4.75
C VAL A 179 -1.17 -22.09 -5.66
N ALA A 180 0.15 -22.09 -5.86
CA ALA A 180 0.86 -23.07 -6.68
C ALA A 180 0.77 -24.48 -6.04
N ALA A 181 0.06 -25.40 -6.69
CA ALA A 181 0.12 -26.82 -6.35
C ALA A 181 1.42 -27.42 -6.91
N LYS A 182 2.29 -27.91 -6.03
CA LYS A 182 3.45 -28.74 -6.38
C LYS A 182 2.97 -30.05 -7.00
N ALA A 183 3.51 -30.40 -8.17
CA ALA A 183 3.38 -31.73 -8.74
C ALA A 183 4.38 -32.68 -8.06
N GLU A 184 3.87 -33.69 -7.36
CA GLU A 184 4.62 -34.91 -7.05
C GLU A 184 4.61 -35.80 -8.29
N ASP A 185 5.77 -35.99 -8.91
CA ASP A 185 5.96 -37.00 -9.95
C ASP A 185 6.28 -38.34 -9.27
N ARG A 186 5.39 -39.31 -9.48
CA ARG A 186 5.48 -40.67 -8.95
C ARG A 186 5.82 -41.59 -10.12
N LYS A 187 7.07 -42.05 -10.20
CA LYS A 187 7.40 -43.35 -10.79
C LYS A 187 8.70 -43.93 -10.25
#